data_AF-A0A1H8EHA6-F1
#
_entry.id   AF-A0A1H8EHA6-F1
#
_cell.length_a   1.000
_cell.length_b   1.000
_cell.length_c   1.000
_cell.angle_alpha   90.00
_cell.angle_beta   90.00
_cell.angle_gamma   90.00
#
_symmetry.space_group_name_H-M   'P 1'
#
loop_
_entity.id
_entity.type
_entity.pdbx_description
1 polymer ?
#
loop_
_entity_poly.entity_id
_entity_poly.type
_entity_poly.pdbx_seq_one_letter_code
_entity_poly.pdbx_strand_id
1 'polypeptide(L)'
;MARPNMALSVTSKNLTKAEKAERQAQETRLKGASDDIRPSHYLSEKQVELFNDLVSELEASGILTNVDSENLSQYVFALDQLQTLNDMINRNPQNMFDKQMLAARSQLVKECAKHSTDFNLTPQARAKMGSNTIKAQQKKEDPLLNALKIVK
;
A
#
# COMPACT_ATOMS: atom_id res chain seq x y z
N MET A 1 6.22 12.56 -18.20
CA MET A 1 5.89 11.13 -18.03
C MET A 1 4.39 10.94 -18.12
N ALA A 2 3.92 9.88 -18.79
CA ALA A 2 2.50 9.53 -18.78
C ALA A 2 2.06 9.18 -17.35
N ARG A 3 0.90 9.67 -16.93
CA ARG A 3 0.39 9.42 -15.58
C ARG A 3 0.04 7.93 -15.43
N PRO A 4 0.42 7.25 -14.33
CA PRO A 4 0.03 5.87 -14.09
C PRO A 4 -1.49 5.69 -14.17
N ASN A 5 -1.94 4.59 -14.76
CA ASN A 5 -3.37 4.29 -14.85
C ASN A 5 -3.92 3.92 -13.46
N MET A 6 -5.07 4.49 -13.09
CA MET A 6 -5.76 4.17 -11.82
C MET A 6 -6.59 2.91 -11.98
N ALA A 7 -6.59 2.01 -10.99
CA ALA A 7 -7.36 0.75 -10.99
C ALA A 7 -8.85 0.94 -11.34
N LEU A 8 -9.50 -0.11 -11.86
CA LEU A 8 -10.89 -0.04 -12.32
C LEU A 8 -11.87 0.37 -11.20
N SER A 9 -11.60 -0.05 -9.96
CA SER A 9 -12.40 0.27 -8.78
C SER A 9 -12.47 1.76 -8.45
N VAL A 10 -11.48 2.54 -8.88
CA VAL A 10 -11.33 3.96 -8.56
C VAL A 10 -11.26 4.86 -9.80
N THR A 11 -11.32 4.28 -11.00
CA THR A 11 -11.19 5.04 -12.25
C THR A 11 -12.44 5.86 -12.53
N SER A 12 -12.26 7.14 -12.84
CA SER A 12 -13.35 8.03 -13.28
C SER A 12 -13.59 7.97 -14.79
N LYS A 13 -12.86 7.13 -15.54
CA LYS A 13 -13.05 6.97 -16.99
C LYS A 13 -14.42 6.36 -17.31
N ASN A 14 -15.02 6.80 -18.40
CA ASN A 14 -16.21 6.17 -18.97
C ASN A 14 -15.76 5.01 -19.83
N LEU A 15 -15.98 3.79 -19.36
CA LEU A 15 -15.65 2.55 -20.07
C LEU A 15 -16.96 1.83 -20.41
N THR A 16 -17.00 1.23 -21.59
CA THR A 16 -18.07 0.31 -22.01
C THR A 16 -18.11 -0.92 -21.10
N LYS A 17 -19.23 -1.66 -21.12
CA LYS A 17 -19.35 -2.91 -20.33
C LYS A 17 -18.26 -3.93 -20.71
N ALA A 18 -17.95 -4.04 -22.00
CA ALA A 18 -16.92 -4.95 -22.50
C ALA A 18 -15.52 -4.55 -22.00
N GLU A 19 -15.15 -3.27 -22.10
CA GLU A 19 -13.86 -2.77 -21.59
C GLU A 19 -13.72 -2.94 -20.07
N LYS A 20 -14.80 -2.72 -19.30
CA LYS A 20 -14.78 -2.96 -17.86
C LYS A 20 -14.55 -4.44 -17.53
N ALA A 21 -15.23 -5.34 -18.24
CA ALA A 21 -15.11 -6.78 -18.02
C ALA A 21 -13.69 -7.27 -18.33
N GLU A 22 -13.16 -6.90 -19.50
CA GLU A 22 -11.80 -7.26 -19.90
C GLU A 22 -10.78 -6.72 -18.89
N ARG A 23 -10.91 -5.45 -18.53
CA ARG A 23 -10.00 -4.83 -17.58
C ARG A 23 -10.07 -5.44 -16.19
N GLN A 24 -11.28 -5.76 -15.70
CA GLN A 24 -11.45 -6.44 -14.41
C GLN A 24 -10.78 -7.82 -14.43
N ALA A 25 -10.95 -8.58 -15.51
CA ALA A 25 -10.33 -9.88 -15.67
C ALA A 25 -8.79 -9.78 -15.66
N GLN A 26 -8.23 -8.81 -16.40
CA GLN A 26 -6.79 -8.57 -16.40
C GLN A 26 -6.27 -8.08 -15.04
N GLU A 27 -6.94 -7.13 -14.39
CA GLU A 27 -6.54 -6.64 -13.06
C GLU A 27 -6.59 -7.76 -12.00
N THR A 28 -7.64 -8.59 -11.99
CA THR A 28 -7.74 -9.74 -11.09
C THR A 28 -6.65 -10.78 -11.37
N ARG A 29 -6.37 -11.09 -12.64
CA ARG A 29 -5.30 -12.02 -13.01
C ARG A 29 -3.92 -11.52 -12.59
N LEU A 30 -3.65 -10.23 -12.75
CA LEU A 30 -2.35 -9.61 -12.44
C LEU A 30 -2.16 -9.33 -10.95
N LYS A 31 -3.23 -9.26 -10.15
CA LYS A 31 -3.15 -9.02 -8.70
C LYS A 31 -2.37 -10.12 -7.96
N GLY A 32 -2.43 -11.36 -8.45
CA GLY A 32 -1.85 -12.52 -7.77
C GLY A 32 -2.74 -13.06 -6.64
N ALA A 33 -2.37 -14.22 -6.12
CA ALA A 33 -3.03 -14.85 -4.97
C ALA A 33 -2.64 -14.16 -3.66
N SER A 34 -3.35 -14.43 -2.57
CA SER A 34 -3.14 -13.85 -1.24
C SER A 34 -3.13 -14.91 -0.14
N ASP A 35 -2.83 -16.16 -0.50
CA ASP A 35 -2.86 -17.35 0.34
C ASP A 35 -1.49 -17.71 0.96
N ASP A 36 -0.41 -17.06 0.52
CA ASP A 36 0.95 -17.37 0.92
C ASP A 36 1.81 -16.12 1.15
N ILE A 37 1.35 -15.26 2.06
CA ILE A 37 2.11 -14.08 2.47
C ILE A 37 3.08 -14.47 3.58
N ARG A 38 4.38 -14.52 3.27
CA ARG A 38 5.42 -14.97 4.21
C ARG A 38 6.58 -14.00 4.31
N PRO A 39 7.20 -13.87 5.50
CA PRO A 39 8.39 -13.06 5.66
C PRO A 39 9.58 -13.64 4.88
N SER A 40 10.48 -12.77 4.42
CA SER A 40 11.74 -13.18 3.82
C SER A 40 12.66 -13.84 4.86
N HIS A 41 13.44 -14.82 4.42
CA HIS A 41 14.29 -15.67 5.28
C HIS A 41 15.39 -14.94 6.07
N TYR A 42 15.74 -13.71 5.68
CA TYR A 42 16.77 -12.92 6.34
C TYR A 42 16.26 -12.13 7.55
N LEU A 43 14.95 -12.11 7.80
CA LEU A 43 14.38 -11.39 8.93
C LEU A 43 14.73 -12.08 10.26
N SER A 44 15.04 -11.26 11.27
CA SER A 44 15.19 -11.73 12.65
C SER A 44 13.84 -12.13 13.26
N GLU A 45 13.84 -12.84 14.39
CA GLU A 45 12.61 -13.24 15.08
C GLU A 45 11.70 -12.04 15.39
N LYS A 46 12.27 -10.95 15.94
CA LYS A 46 11.54 -9.70 16.21
C LYS A 46 10.94 -9.08 14.92
N GLN A 47 11.67 -9.17 13.81
CA GLN A 47 11.19 -8.65 12.53
C GLN A 47 10.07 -9.54 11.97
N VAL A 48 10.14 -10.86 12.15
CA VAL A 48 9.08 -11.79 11.77
C VAL A 48 7.80 -11.51 12.57
N GLU A 49 7.89 -11.24 13.87
CA GLU A 49 6.74 -10.83 14.69
C GLU A 49 6.09 -9.56 14.13
N LEU A 50 6.89 -8.52 13.89
CA LEU A 50 6.40 -7.26 13.32
C LEU A 50 5.78 -7.43 11.92
N PHE A 51 6.34 -8.31 11.10
CA PHE A 51 5.78 -8.66 9.80
C PHE A 51 4.38 -9.28 9.95
N ASN A 52 4.25 -10.29 10.83
CA ASN A 52 2.99 -10.99 11.04
C ASN A 52 1.91 -10.06 11.63
N ASP A 53 2.29 -9.17 12.55
CA ASP A 53 1.39 -8.16 13.10
C ASP A 53 0.85 -7.24 12.00
N LEU A 54 1.72 -6.76 11.10
CA LEU A 54 1.31 -5.92 9.97
C LEU A 54 0.41 -6.68 8.98
N VAL A 55 0.69 -7.95 8.70
CA VAL A 55 -0.19 -8.79 7.87
C VAL A 55 -1.57 -8.92 8.51
N SER A 56 -1.63 -9.18 9.82
CA SER A 56 -2.89 -9.30 10.56
C SER A 56 -3.71 -8.00 10.55
N GLU A 57 -3.07 -6.85 10.78
CA GLU A 57 -3.74 -5.54 10.76
C GLU A 57 -4.26 -5.17 9.36
N LEU A 58 -3.57 -5.63 8.31
CA LEU A 58 -3.93 -5.36 6.93
C LEU A 58 -4.87 -6.40 6.32
N GLU A 59 -5.11 -7.53 6.99
CA GLU A 59 -5.93 -8.63 6.47
C GLU A 59 -7.35 -8.16 6.08
N ALA A 60 -8.01 -7.42 6.98
CA ALA A 60 -9.35 -6.89 6.77
C ALA A 60 -9.46 -5.95 5.55
N SER A 61 -8.34 -5.37 5.11
CA SER A 61 -8.32 -4.47 3.96
C SER A 61 -8.26 -5.20 2.61
N GLY A 62 -7.85 -6.48 2.58
CA GLY A 62 -7.72 -7.28 1.37
C GLY A 62 -6.75 -6.71 0.32
N ILE A 63 -5.85 -5.81 0.74
CA ILE A 63 -4.90 -5.14 -0.16
C ILE A 63 -3.66 -5.98 -0.44
N LEU A 64 -3.25 -6.83 0.50
CA LEU A 64 -2.04 -7.63 0.38
C LEU A 64 -2.26 -8.86 -0.49
N THR A 65 -1.22 -9.20 -1.23
CA THR A 65 -1.10 -10.40 -2.06
C THR A 65 0.28 -11.03 -1.87
N ASN A 66 0.48 -12.25 -2.34
CA ASN A 66 1.74 -12.99 -2.20
C ASN A 66 2.92 -12.20 -2.77
N VAL A 67 2.70 -11.39 -3.83
CA VAL A 67 3.74 -10.56 -4.44
C VAL A 67 4.20 -9.40 -3.56
N ASP A 68 3.40 -9.01 -2.56
CA ASP A 68 3.74 -7.95 -1.62
C ASP A 68 4.67 -8.40 -0.50
N SER A 69 4.83 -9.71 -0.29
CA SER A 69 5.60 -10.31 0.80
C SER A 69 7.03 -9.78 0.90
N GLU A 70 7.74 -9.67 -0.23
CA GLU A 70 9.13 -9.20 -0.24
C GLU A 70 9.20 -7.70 0.05
N ASN A 71 8.27 -6.90 -0.50
CA ASN A 71 8.20 -5.47 -0.21
C ASN A 71 7.84 -5.19 1.25
N LEU A 72 6.97 -6.01 1.84
CA LEU A 72 6.60 -5.90 3.25
C LEU A 72 7.75 -6.31 4.16
N SER A 73 8.52 -7.33 3.78
CA SER A 73 9.74 -7.74 4.50
C SER A 73 10.80 -6.63 4.48
N GLN A 74 11.01 -5.98 3.33
CA GLN A 74 11.90 -4.82 3.22
C GLN A 74 11.44 -3.65 4.08
N TYR A 75 10.13 -3.38 4.14
CA TYR A 75 9.57 -2.35 5.01
C TYR A 75 9.85 -2.64 6.49
N VAL A 76 9.56 -3.86 6.92
CA VAL A 76 9.80 -4.32 8.30
C VAL A 76 11.26 -4.19 8.68
N PHE A 77 12.17 -4.63 7.80
CA PHE A 77 13.61 -4.49 8.00
C PHE A 77 14.02 -3.02 8.13
N ALA A 78 13.60 -2.15 7.19
CA ALA A 78 13.93 -0.73 7.22
C ALA A 78 13.40 -0.03 8.49
N LEU A 79 12.21 -0.42 8.94
CA LEU A 79 11.59 0.11 10.16
C LEU A 79 12.37 -0.28 11.41
N ASP A 80 12.76 -1.55 11.55
CA ASP A 80 13.56 -2.04 12.68
C ASP A 80 14.96 -1.41 12.71
N GLN A 81 15.60 -1.26 11.55
CA GLN A 81 16.88 -0.55 11.44
C GLN A 81 16.75 0.94 11.81
N LEU A 82 15.67 1.59 11.40
CA LEU A 82 15.40 2.98 11.77
C LEU A 82 15.18 3.14 13.28
N GLN A 83 14.42 2.24 13.91
CA GLN A 83 14.23 2.21 15.36
C GLN A 83 15.57 2.05 16.07
N THR A 84 16.39 1.09 15.63
CA THR A 84 17.73 0.85 16.18
C THR A 84 18.61 2.10 16.10
N LEU A 85 18.65 2.78 14.94
CA LEU A 85 19.40 4.03 14.80
C LEU A 85 18.88 5.15 15.71
N ASN A 86 17.56 5.30 15.84
CA ASN A 86 16.98 6.30 16.74
C ASN A 86 17.33 5.99 18.20
N ASP A 87 17.34 4.72 18.60
CA ASP A 87 17.75 4.30 19.94
C ASP A 87 19.23 4.57 20.21
N MET A 88 20.11 4.35 19.21
CA MET A 88 21.53 4.70 19.32
C MET A 88 21.73 6.21 19.51
N ILE A 89 20.93 7.05 18.84
CA ILE A 89 20.97 8.52 19.01
C ILE A 89 20.43 8.90 20.39
N ASN A 90 19.34 8.29 20.85
CA ASN A 90 18.77 8.57 22.17
C ASN A 90 19.75 8.19 23.30
N ARG A 91 20.47 7.07 23.16
CA ARG A 91 21.47 6.62 24.15
C ARG A 91 22.73 7.47 24.16
N ASN A 92 23.15 7.98 22.98
CA ASN A 92 24.27 8.91 22.87
C ASN A 92 23.92 10.04 21.89
N PRO A 93 23.44 11.20 22.39
CA PRO A 93 23.03 12.31 21.54
C PRO A 93 24.14 12.84 20.62
N GLN A 94 25.43 12.63 20.92
CA GLN A 94 26.52 13.04 20.04
C GLN A 94 26.49 12.33 18.67
N ASN A 95 25.88 11.14 18.61
CA ASN A 95 25.69 10.40 17.37
C ASN A 95 24.83 11.18 16.35
N MET A 96 24.02 12.16 16.78
CA MET A 96 23.27 13.02 15.86
C MET A 96 24.16 13.93 15.00
N PHE A 97 25.44 14.08 15.35
CA PHE A 97 26.41 14.84 14.56
C PHE A 97 27.25 13.95 13.64
N ASP A 98 27.14 12.62 13.75
CA ASP A 98 27.79 11.70 12.83
C ASP A 98 27.10 11.75 11.47
N LYS A 99 27.87 12.16 10.45
CA LYS A 99 27.34 12.36 9.09
C LYS A 99 26.85 11.06 8.45
N GLN A 100 27.51 9.93 8.71
CA GLN A 100 27.12 8.64 8.13
C GLN A 100 25.82 8.14 8.77
N MET A 101 25.68 8.30 10.09
CA MET A 101 24.47 7.94 10.81
C MET A 101 23.28 8.81 10.37
N LEU A 102 23.45 10.12 10.23
CA LEU A 102 22.40 11.01 9.72
C LEU A 102 22.00 10.64 8.29
N ALA A 103 22.96 10.31 7.43
CA ALA A 103 22.69 9.91 6.05
C ALA A 103 21.90 8.60 5.99
N ALA A 104 22.32 7.56 6.73
CA ALA A 104 21.62 6.28 6.83
C ALA A 104 20.20 6.46 7.37
N ARG A 105 20.04 7.25 8.44
CA ARG A 105 18.73 7.57 9.00
C ARG A 105 17.84 8.29 7.97
N SER A 106 18.38 9.26 7.23
CA SER A 106 17.62 9.97 6.20
C SER A 106 17.13 9.04 5.08
N GLN A 107 17.93 8.06 4.67
CA GLN A 107 17.55 7.05 3.70
C GLN A 107 16.43 6.15 4.23
N LEU A 108 16.61 5.60 5.44
CA LEU A 108 15.63 4.72 6.07
C LEU A 108 14.28 5.43 6.31
N VAL A 109 14.29 6.70 6.72
CA VAL A 109 13.05 7.50 6.86
C VAL A 109 12.33 7.64 5.52
N LYS A 110 13.06 7.86 4.42
CA LYS A 110 12.46 7.96 3.07
C LYS A 110 11.88 6.63 2.61
N GLU A 111 12.60 5.53 2.83
CA GLU A 111 12.13 4.18 2.51
C GLU A 111 10.87 3.83 3.32
N CYS A 112 10.89 4.04 4.63
CA CYS A 112 9.73 3.83 5.51
C CYS A 112 8.53 4.67 5.08
N ALA A 113 8.73 5.95 4.73
CA ALA A 113 7.65 6.84 4.28
C ALA A 113 7.06 6.38 2.93
N LYS A 114 7.91 5.89 2.02
CA LYS A 114 7.49 5.32 0.74
C LYS A 114 6.62 4.08 0.97
N HIS A 115 7.13 3.08 1.71
CA HIS A 115 6.38 1.86 2.00
C HIS A 115 5.08 2.14 2.77
N SER A 116 5.10 3.08 3.72
CA SER A 116 3.89 3.50 4.45
C SER A 116 2.83 4.09 3.54
N THR A 117 3.22 4.71 2.42
CA THR A 117 2.29 5.19 1.41
C THR A 117 1.81 4.05 0.52
N ASP A 118 2.73 3.19 0.07
CA ASP A 118 2.44 2.07 -0.83
C ASP A 118 1.48 1.05 -0.19
N PHE A 119 1.61 0.78 1.12
CA PHE A 119 0.73 -0.11 1.91
C PHE A 119 -0.45 0.61 2.59
N ASN A 120 -0.69 1.89 2.31
CA ASN A 120 -1.78 2.67 2.94
C ASN A 120 -1.73 2.72 4.48
N LEU A 121 -0.55 2.74 5.06
CA LEU A 121 -0.35 2.83 6.52
C LEU A 121 -0.56 4.26 7.06
N THR A 122 -0.55 5.27 6.20
CA THR A 122 -0.84 6.66 6.62
C THR A 122 -2.35 6.97 6.59
N PRO A 123 -2.86 7.79 7.53
CA PRO A 123 -4.25 8.24 7.51
C PRO A 123 -4.66 8.90 6.19
N GLN A 124 -3.74 9.68 5.58
CA GLN A 124 -3.99 10.35 4.31
C GLN A 124 -4.13 9.36 3.15
N ALA A 125 -3.28 8.34 3.08
CA ALA A 125 -3.37 7.29 2.06
C ALA A 125 -4.70 6.53 2.16
N ARG A 126 -5.12 6.16 3.39
CA ARG A 126 -6.42 5.52 3.63
C ARG A 126 -7.61 6.41 3.24
N ALA A 127 -7.60 7.68 3.63
CA ALA A 127 -8.66 8.62 3.30
C ALA A 127 -8.80 8.83 1.79
N LYS A 128 -7.68 8.85 1.06
CA LYS A 128 -7.64 8.93 -0.40
C LYS A 128 -8.29 7.70 -1.05
N MET A 129 -7.99 6.50 -0.54
CA MET A 129 -8.61 5.26 -1.02
C MET A 129 -10.12 5.25 -0.79
N GLY A 130 -10.57 5.58 0.43
CA GLY A 130 -12.01 5.64 0.75
C GLY A 130 -12.78 6.66 -0.11
N SER A 131 -12.23 7.86 -0.27
CA SER A 131 -12.84 8.92 -1.09
C SER A 131 -13.01 8.51 -2.56
N ASN A 132 -12.04 7.77 -3.10
CA ASN A 132 -12.10 7.30 -4.48
C ASN A 132 -13.17 6.22 -4.67
N THR A 133 -13.32 5.32 -3.69
CA THR A 133 -14.36 4.27 -3.71
C THR A 133 -15.77 4.88 -3.70
N ILE A 134 -16.02 5.91 -2.89
CA ILE A 134 -17.32 6.60 -2.83
C ILE A 134 -17.65 7.25 -4.18
N LYS A 135 -16.70 7.97 -4.78
CA LYS A 135 -16.90 8.60 -6.10
C LYS A 135 -17.19 7.57 -7.21
N ALA A 136 -16.57 6.41 -7.14
CA ALA A 136 -16.84 5.32 -8.09
C ALA A 136 -18.24 4.72 -7.91
N GLN A 137 -18.76 4.65 -6.67
CA GLN A 137 -20.13 4.19 -6.38
C GLN A 137 -21.19 5.20 -6.85
N GLN A 138 -21.03 6.49 -6.53
CA GLN A 138 -21.97 7.54 -6.95
C GLN A 138 -22.18 7.57 -8.47
N LYS A 139 -21.12 7.32 -9.24
CA LYS A 139 -21.19 7.25 -10.71
C LYS A 139 -22.00 6.05 -11.24
N LYS A 140 -22.10 4.95 -10.47
CA LYS A 140 -22.95 3.81 -10.82
C LYS A 140 -24.44 4.10 -10.54
N GLU A 141 -24.71 4.95 -9.56
CA GLU A 141 -26.05 5.32 -9.07
C GLU A 141 -26.60 6.63 -9.66
N ASP A 142 -25.93 7.17 -10.70
CA ASP A 142 -26.31 8.44 -11.33
C ASP A 142 -27.80 8.46 -11.73
N PRO A 143 -28.59 9.43 -11.20
CA PRO A 143 -30.03 9.53 -11.46
C PRO A 143 -30.41 9.59 -12.95
N LEU A 144 -29.60 10.22 -13.80
CA LEU A 144 -29.84 10.27 -15.24
C LEU A 144 -29.63 8.90 -15.90
N LEU A 145 -28.61 8.17 -15.47
CA LEU A 145 -28.33 6.80 -15.88
C LEU A 145 -29.44 5.84 -15.43
N ASN A 146 -30.05 6.08 -14.27
CA ASN A 146 -31.18 5.30 -13.79
C ASN A 146 -32.47 5.65 -14.54
N ALA A 147 -32.74 6.93 -14.81
CA ALA A 147 -33.87 7.36 -15.63
C ALA A 147 -33.81 6.76 -17.05
N LEU A 148 -32.63 6.72 -17.68
CA LEU A 148 -32.43 6.11 -19.00
C LEU A 148 -32.67 4.60 -19.05
N LYS A 149 -32.59 3.88 -17.92
CA LYS A 149 -32.91 2.44 -17.86
C LYS A 149 -34.42 2.18 -17.84
N ILE A 150 -35.22 3.16 -17.42
CA ILE A 150 -36.68 3.06 -17.28
C ILE A 150 -37.39 3.35 -18.63
N VAL A 151 -36.72 4.06 -19.55
CA VAL A 151 -37.27 4.44 -20.87
C VAL A 151 -36.91 3.42 -21.97
N LYS A 152 -36.71 2.15 -21.62
CA LYS A 152 -36.53 1.03 -22.56
C LYS A 152 -37.64 0.01 -22.37
#